data_AF-A0A350PL78-F1
#
_entry.id   AF-A0A350PL78-F1
#
_cell.length_a   1.000
_cell.length_b   1.000
_cell.length_c   1.000
_cell.angle_alpha   90.00
_cell.angle_beta   90.00
_cell.angle_gamma   90.00
#
_symmetry.space_group_name_H-M   'P 1'
#
loop_
_entity.id
_entity.type
_entity.pdbx_description
1 polymer ?
#
loop_
_entity_poly.entity_id
_entity_poly.type
_entity_poly.pdbx_seq_one_letter_code
_entity_poly.pdbx_strand_id
1 'polypeptide(L)'
;MKTSLHPFLSDIIDYAGLYPPSELPLEEAFIKYLSHIEQKEAWMLSKFVVGTGLLSELITLIDAEPESPSPFKITLVGAASDDVDGFKKVIDNTVEATENALASTAKKIRVSTLEIKIPSACLKEENSSYLQAAIGYAVQSMAKSKLLPHQIFFEVPGFDFDIKYAKELVQGIHRHNEWLESNEKENYSFSGFKIRCGGVEAFQFPPTDYLAEAISFSRQNDVPLKFTAGLHHPVRHFNDSVQTKMHGFLNVFGASLLSYSKKLSEAELLEILNDENASNFSFRKSEFSWKTHSISLEELHMFRSLSVTSFGSCSFDEPVEDLQELNLIS
;
A
#
# COMPACT_ATOMS: atom_id res chain seq x y z
N MET A 1 -14.31 15.07 -19.63
CA MET A 1 -13.92 13.99 -18.70
C MET A 1 -12.43 13.77 -18.81
N LYS A 2 -11.70 13.84 -17.69
CA LYS A 2 -10.27 13.53 -17.58
C LYS A 2 -10.12 12.00 -17.53
N THR A 3 -10.20 11.33 -18.67
CA THR A 3 -10.37 9.86 -18.74
C THR A 3 -9.22 9.07 -18.10
N SER A 4 -7.98 9.58 -18.11
CA SER A 4 -6.85 8.92 -17.43
C SER A 4 -6.82 9.06 -15.91
N LEU A 5 -7.58 10.00 -15.35
CA LEU A 5 -7.65 10.20 -13.90
C LEU A 5 -8.31 9.01 -13.20
N HIS A 6 -9.35 8.45 -13.83
CA HIS A 6 -10.07 7.31 -13.27
C HIS A 6 -9.15 6.11 -13.06
N PRO A 7 -8.48 5.51 -14.06
CA PRO A 7 -7.58 4.39 -13.81
C PRO A 7 -6.39 4.74 -12.91
N PHE A 8 -5.95 6.00 -12.90
CA PHE A 8 -4.89 6.42 -11.98
C PHE A 8 -5.36 6.32 -10.52
N LEU A 9 -6.58 6.76 -10.19
CA LEU A 9 -7.08 6.85 -8.82
C LEU A 9 -8.05 5.73 -8.40
N SER A 10 -8.49 4.86 -9.32
CA SER A 10 -9.39 3.76 -8.97
C SER A 10 -8.77 2.82 -7.95
N ASP A 11 -9.55 2.47 -6.92
CA ASP A 11 -9.13 1.59 -5.82
C ASP A 11 -7.77 2.01 -5.20
N ILE A 12 -7.43 3.31 -5.20
CA ILE A 12 -6.11 3.79 -4.75
C ILE A 12 -6.01 3.91 -3.22
N ILE A 13 -7.12 4.15 -2.52
CA ILE A 13 -7.13 4.40 -1.07
C ILE A 13 -7.56 3.14 -0.32
N ASP A 14 -6.64 2.58 0.47
CA ASP A 14 -6.99 1.65 1.53
C ASP A 14 -7.29 2.45 2.81
N TYR A 15 -8.52 2.37 3.29
CA TYR A 15 -8.98 3.16 4.43
C TYR A 15 -8.45 2.59 5.75
N ALA A 16 -7.63 3.39 6.42
CA ALA A 16 -6.86 3.05 7.61
C ALA A 16 -7.24 3.94 8.80
N GLY A 17 -8.54 4.20 9.01
CA GLY A 17 -9.05 5.08 10.07
C GLY A 17 -8.66 4.68 11.51
N LEU A 18 -8.32 3.41 11.73
CA LEU A 18 -7.81 2.89 13.01
C LEU A 18 -6.40 3.38 13.37
N TYR A 19 -5.66 3.94 12.41
CA TYR A 19 -4.25 4.27 12.56
C TYR A 19 -4.06 5.77 12.70
N PRO A 20 -2.94 6.21 13.32
CA PRO A 20 -2.65 7.63 13.47
C PRO A 20 -2.62 8.39 12.14
N PRO A 21 -3.01 9.67 12.14
CA PRO A 21 -3.45 10.47 13.29
C PRO A 21 -4.92 10.27 13.74
N SER A 22 -5.75 9.56 12.96
CA SER A 22 -7.18 9.47 13.25
C SER A 22 -7.48 8.62 14.50
N GLU A 23 -6.80 7.47 14.63
CA GLU A 23 -6.89 6.54 15.78
C GLU A 23 -8.34 6.21 16.21
N LEU A 24 -9.25 6.09 15.25
CA LEU A 24 -10.66 5.88 15.55
C LEU A 24 -10.87 4.49 16.19
N PRO A 25 -11.85 4.35 17.10
CA PRO A 25 -12.36 3.04 17.50
C PRO A 25 -12.85 2.24 16.28
N LEU A 26 -12.79 0.90 16.37
CA LEU A 26 -13.14 0.01 15.25
C LEU A 26 -14.54 0.25 14.69
N GLU A 27 -15.54 0.36 15.57
CA GLU A 27 -16.92 0.61 15.16
C GLU A 27 -17.08 1.94 14.44
N GLU A 28 -16.45 3.01 14.95
CA GLU A 28 -16.50 4.33 14.30
C GLU A 28 -15.80 4.33 12.94
N ALA A 29 -14.61 3.73 12.84
CA ALA A 29 -13.89 3.58 11.58
C ALA A 29 -14.71 2.77 10.56
N PHE A 30 -15.38 1.70 11.01
CA PHE A 30 -16.22 0.87 10.16
C PHE A 30 -17.44 1.66 9.63
N ILE A 31 -18.13 2.40 10.49
CA ILE A 31 -19.26 3.26 10.08
C ILE A 31 -18.80 4.32 9.06
N LYS A 32 -17.65 4.97 9.29
CA LYS A 32 -17.10 5.93 8.31
C LYS A 32 -16.80 5.26 6.98
N TYR A 33 -16.18 4.08 6.99
CA TYR A 33 -15.93 3.33 5.76
C TYR A 33 -17.20 3.03 4.98
N LEU A 34 -18.27 2.61 5.65
CA LEU A 34 -19.58 2.39 4.99
C LEU A 34 -20.13 3.68 4.39
N SER A 35 -20.04 4.80 5.11
CA SER A 35 -20.47 6.10 4.58
C SER A 35 -19.68 6.50 3.32
N HIS A 36 -18.37 6.21 3.26
CA HIS A 36 -17.55 6.50 2.08
C HIS A 36 -17.92 5.64 0.87
N ILE A 37 -18.48 4.44 1.05
CA ILE A 37 -18.96 3.59 -0.05
C ILE A 37 -20.19 4.21 -0.75
N GLU A 38 -21.01 4.95 0.00
CA GLU A 38 -22.19 5.62 -0.53
C GLU A 38 -21.88 6.93 -1.25
N GLN A 39 -20.66 7.47 -1.05
CA GLN A 39 -20.21 8.68 -1.71
C GLN A 39 -19.99 8.47 -3.21
N LYS A 40 -20.12 9.54 -3.99
CA LYS A 40 -19.87 9.53 -5.44
C LYS A 40 -18.43 9.14 -5.78
N GLU A 41 -17.49 9.46 -4.90
CA GLU A 41 -16.06 9.24 -5.05
C GLU A 41 -15.61 7.84 -4.59
N ALA A 42 -16.54 6.97 -4.17
CA ALA A 42 -16.25 5.60 -3.70
C ALA A 42 -15.42 4.74 -4.67
N TRP A 43 -15.36 5.09 -5.96
CA TRP A 43 -14.50 4.43 -6.94
C TRP A 43 -12.99 4.56 -6.63
N MET A 44 -12.59 5.52 -5.78
CA MET A 44 -11.22 5.66 -5.26
C MET A 44 -10.95 4.79 -4.04
N LEU A 45 -12.00 4.38 -3.31
CA LEU A 45 -11.92 3.59 -2.09
C LEU A 45 -11.69 2.10 -2.45
N SER A 46 -10.78 1.44 -1.73
CA SER A 46 -10.38 0.06 -2.03
C SER A 46 -10.74 -0.93 -0.93
N LYS A 47 -9.96 -0.97 0.16
CA LYS A 47 -10.09 -1.97 1.23
C LYS A 47 -10.15 -1.27 2.58
N PHE A 48 -10.80 -1.92 3.55
CA PHE A 48 -10.68 -1.55 4.95
C PHE A 48 -9.40 -2.15 5.55
N VAL A 49 -8.59 -1.33 6.23
CA VAL A 49 -7.34 -1.76 6.86
C VAL A 49 -7.58 -2.03 8.35
N VAL A 50 -7.27 -3.24 8.81
CA VAL A 50 -7.50 -3.66 10.19
C VAL A 50 -6.34 -4.50 10.71
N GLY A 51 -6.03 -4.39 12.01
CA GLY A 51 -5.05 -5.26 12.64
C GLY A 51 -5.57 -6.70 12.75
N THR A 52 -4.69 -7.69 12.66
CA THR A 52 -5.09 -9.11 12.73
C THR A 52 -5.87 -9.46 14.01
N GLY A 53 -5.53 -8.84 15.13
CA GLY A 53 -6.22 -9.04 16.42
C GLY A 53 -7.64 -8.49 16.50
N LEU A 54 -8.07 -7.64 15.55
CA LEU A 54 -9.40 -7.05 15.51
C LEU A 54 -10.30 -7.68 14.44
N LEU A 55 -9.82 -8.69 13.70
CA LEU A 55 -10.55 -9.26 12.58
C LEU A 55 -11.90 -9.86 12.99
N SER A 56 -11.96 -10.65 14.06
CA SER A 56 -13.21 -11.28 14.51
C SER A 56 -14.28 -10.27 14.94
N GLU A 57 -13.85 -9.17 15.58
CA GLU A 57 -14.74 -8.08 15.96
C GLU A 57 -15.26 -7.35 14.72
N LEU A 58 -14.39 -7.07 13.74
CA LEU A 58 -14.81 -6.48 12.46
C LEU A 58 -15.81 -7.38 11.73
N ILE A 59 -15.61 -8.71 11.71
CA ILE A 59 -16.56 -9.64 11.09
C ILE A 59 -17.92 -9.58 11.78
N THR A 60 -17.95 -9.45 13.10
CA THR A 60 -19.21 -9.29 13.85
C THR A 60 -19.95 -8.03 13.42
N LEU A 61 -19.24 -6.91 13.23
CA LEU A 61 -19.82 -5.67 12.70
C LEU A 61 -20.30 -5.82 11.25
N ILE A 62 -19.51 -6.48 10.39
CA ILE A 62 -19.89 -6.75 9.00
C ILE A 62 -21.15 -7.61 8.94
N ASP A 63 -21.25 -8.69 9.70
CA ASP A 63 -22.41 -9.58 9.70
C ASP A 63 -23.67 -8.89 10.26
N ALA A 64 -23.51 -7.94 11.19
CA ALA A 64 -24.61 -7.16 11.75
C ALA A 64 -25.19 -6.12 10.77
N GLU A 65 -24.47 -5.73 9.71
CA GLU A 65 -24.85 -4.62 8.82
C GLU A 65 -25.37 -5.09 7.45
N PRO A 66 -26.70 -5.21 7.21
CA PRO A 66 -27.26 -5.82 5.99
C PRO A 66 -26.72 -5.25 4.68
N GLU A 67 -26.42 -3.94 4.64
CA GLU A 67 -26.01 -3.22 3.42
C GLU A 67 -24.49 -3.24 3.19
N SER A 68 -23.71 -3.95 4.03
CA SER A 68 -22.26 -4.08 3.85
C SER A 68 -21.90 -4.58 2.44
N PRO A 69 -20.87 -4.04 1.77
CA PRO A 69 -20.51 -4.47 0.42
C PRO A 69 -20.10 -5.94 0.40
N SER A 70 -20.41 -6.63 -0.70
CA SER A 70 -20.12 -8.05 -0.88
C SER A 70 -19.42 -8.30 -2.23
N PRO A 71 -18.18 -8.83 -2.27
CA PRO A 71 -17.38 -9.18 -1.10
C PRO A 71 -16.79 -7.96 -0.37
N PHE A 72 -16.78 -7.99 0.96
CA PHE A 72 -16.10 -6.97 1.76
C PHE A 72 -14.58 -7.20 1.68
N LYS A 73 -13.82 -6.22 1.18
CA LYS A 73 -12.36 -6.36 0.95
C LYS A 73 -11.57 -5.84 2.15
N ILE A 74 -10.64 -6.65 2.66
CA ILE A 74 -9.84 -6.36 3.85
C ILE A 74 -8.34 -6.39 3.54
N THR A 75 -7.62 -5.42 4.08
CA THR A 75 -6.16 -5.50 4.29
C THR A 75 -5.90 -5.76 5.78
N LEU A 76 -5.21 -6.85 6.09
CA LEU A 76 -4.73 -7.14 7.44
C LEU A 76 -3.38 -6.48 7.70
N VAL A 77 -3.17 -5.99 8.91
CA VAL A 77 -1.87 -5.52 9.39
C VAL A 77 -1.38 -6.46 10.49
N GLY A 78 -0.27 -7.14 10.21
CA GLY A 78 0.39 -8.02 11.16
C GLY A 78 1.18 -7.24 12.21
N ALA A 79 1.26 -7.79 13.42
CA ALA A 79 2.07 -7.22 14.49
C ALA A 79 3.56 -7.20 14.12
N ALA A 80 4.29 -6.21 14.63
CA ALA A 80 5.75 -6.18 14.53
C ALA A 80 6.37 -7.30 15.39
N SER A 81 7.57 -7.72 15.02
CA SER A 81 8.34 -8.72 15.75
C SER A 81 9.83 -8.37 15.72
N ASP A 82 10.56 -8.83 16.73
CA ASP A 82 11.99 -8.55 16.85
C ASP A 82 12.84 -9.57 16.11
N ASP A 83 12.48 -10.85 16.19
CA ASP A 83 13.23 -11.96 15.60
C ASP A 83 12.37 -12.85 14.69
N VAL A 84 13.04 -13.77 14.00
CA VAL A 84 12.38 -14.66 13.02
C VAL A 84 11.37 -15.60 13.68
N ASP A 85 11.58 -16.04 14.93
CA ASP A 85 10.66 -16.96 15.60
C ASP A 85 9.40 -16.24 16.09
N GLY A 86 9.54 -15.03 16.61
CA GLY A 86 8.43 -14.12 16.88
C GLY A 86 7.65 -13.81 15.61
N PHE A 87 8.33 -13.53 14.50
CA PHE A 87 7.70 -13.29 13.22
C PHE A 87 6.88 -14.50 12.74
N LYS A 88 7.43 -15.72 12.83
CA LYS A 88 6.70 -16.96 12.49
C LYS A 88 5.43 -17.12 13.32
N LYS A 89 5.50 -16.87 14.63
CA LYS A 89 4.32 -16.90 15.51
C LYS A 89 3.27 -15.87 15.09
N VAL A 90 3.67 -14.67 14.69
CA VAL A 90 2.74 -13.66 14.15
C VAL A 90 2.05 -14.18 12.89
N ILE A 91 2.79 -14.81 11.97
CA ILE A 91 2.22 -15.42 10.76
C ILE A 91 1.23 -16.54 11.12
N ASP A 92 1.61 -17.46 12.01
CA ASP A 92 0.76 -18.58 12.41
C ASP A 92 -0.54 -18.10 13.07
N ASN A 93 -0.43 -17.14 14.00
CA ASN A 93 -1.59 -16.52 14.63
C ASN A 93 -2.48 -15.79 13.62
N THR A 94 -1.88 -15.18 12.58
CA THR A 94 -2.64 -14.52 11.50
C THR A 94 -3.42 -15.52 10.67
N VAL A 95 -2.81 -16.66 10.34
CA VAL A 95 -3.49 -17.76 9.64
C VAL A 95 -4.66 -18.28 10.46
N GLU A 96 -4.41 -18.65 11.71
CA GLU A 96 -5.44 -19.17 12.61
C GLU A 96 -6.58 -18.18 12.83
N ALA A 97 -6.27 -16.91 13.11
CA ALA A 97 -7.28 -15.87 13.30
C ALA A 97 -8.12 -15.67 12.04
N THR A 98 -7.51 -15.70 10.85
CA THR A 98 -8.23 -15.53 9.58
C THR A 98 -9.16 -16.71 9.29
N GLU A 99 -8.65 -17.94 9.43
CA GLU A 99 -9.45 -19.14 9.19
C GLU A 99 -10.63 -19.23 10.16
N ASN A 100 -10.39 -18.97 11.45
CA ASN A 100 -11.44 -19.00 12.48
C ASN A 100 -12.49 -17.92 12.23
N ALA A 101 -12.07 -16.68 11.95
CA ALA A 101 -12.99 -15.56 11.77
C ALA A 101 -13.85 -15.76 10.50
N LEU A 102 -13.27 -16.26 9.41
CA LEU A 102 -13.99 -16.55 8.18
C LEU A 102 -14.84 -17.83 8.23
N ALA A 103 -14.55 -18.77 9.14
CA ALA A 103 -15.42 -19.92 9.35
C ALA A 103 -16.77 -19.54 9.98
N SER A 104 -16.81 -18.44 10.73
CA SER A 104 -18.00 -17.95 11.42
C SER A 104 -18.85 -16.95 10.63
N THR A 105 -18.38 -16.44 9.49
CA THR A 105 -19.10 -15.38 8.77
C THR A 105 -20.22 -15.92 7.88
N ALA A 106 -21.35 -15.21 7.86
CA ALA A 106 -22.45 -15.48 6.92
C ALA A 106 -22.26 -14.77 5.57
N LYS A 107 -21.32 -13.82 5.47
CA LYS A 107 -21.09 -12.96 4.30
C LYS A 107 -19.83 -13.33 3.52
N LYS A 108 -19.78 -12.91 2.26
CA LYS A 108 -18.57 -13.04 1.45
C LYS A 108 -17.58 -11.97 1.88
N ILE A 109 -16.54 -12.37 2.60
CA ILE A 109 -15.41 -11.51 2.96
C ILE A 109 -14.19 -11.96 2.14
N ARG A 110 -13.42 -11.00 1.65
CA ARG A 110 -12.16 -11.25 0.96
C ARG A 110 -11.03 -10.56 1.71
N VAL A 111 -10.24 -11.37 2.41
CA VAL A 111 -8.95 -10.92 2.94
C VAL A 111 -7.96 -10.89 1.77
N SER A 112 -7.69 -9.70 1.25
CA SER A 112 -6.90 -9.53 0.03
C SER A 112 -5.41 -9.45 0.30
N THR A 113 -5.02 -8.75 1.36
CA THR A 113 -3.63 -8.33 1.56
C THR A 113 -3.23 -8.47 3.02
N LEU A 114 -2.00 -8.90 3.27
CA LEU A 114 -1.33 -8.77 4.56
C LEU A 114 -0.20 -7.75 4.44
N GLU A 115 -0.22 -6.73 5.28
CA GLU A 115 0.89 -5.81 5.47
C GLU A 115 1.64 -6.18 6.73
N ILE A 116 2.96 -6.36 6.64
CA ILE A 116 3.75 -6.76 7.80
C ILE A 116 5.17 -6.22 7.72
N LYS A 117 5.72 -5.82 8.86
CA LYS A 117 7.14 -5.46 8.96
C LYS A 117 7.99 -6.73 9.03
N ILE A 118 9.14 -6.74 8.35
CA ILE A 118 10.14 -7.79 8.60
C ILE A 118 10.67 -7.68 10.05
N PRO A 119 11.18 -8.79 10.64
CA PRO A 119 11.69 -8.73 12.00
C PRO A 119 12.90 -7.80 12.12
N SER A 120 12.97 -7.01 13.20
CA SER A 120 14.00 -5.97 13.36
C SER A 120 15.44 -6.53 13.40
N ALA A 121 15.62 -7.76 13.85
CA ALA A 121 16.90 -8.48 13.81
C ALA A 121 17.44 -8.68 12.39
N CYS A 122 16.57 -8.76 11.37
CA CYS A 122 16.99 -8.86 9.97
C CYS A 122 17.74 -7.62 9.46
N LEU A 123 17.65 -6.48 10.17
CA LEU A 123 18.41 -5.27 9.84
C LEU A 123 19.81 -5.24 10.50
N LYS A 124 19.99 -5.95 11.62
CA LYS A 124 21.20 -5.83 12.44
C LYS A 124 22.29 -6.81 12.03
N GLU A 125 21.87 -8.00 11.64
CA GLU A 125 22.76 -9.03 11.17
C GLU A 125 22.76 -8.94 9.65
N GLU A 126 23.91 -8.71 9.00
CA GLU A 126 24.07 -8.79 7.53
C GLU A 126 23.88 -10.23 7.01
N ASN A 127 22.88 -10.93 7.53
CA ASN A 127 22.61 -12.32 7.31
C ASN A 127 21.33 -12.43 6.48
N SER A 128 21.53 -12.34 5.17
CA SER A 128 20.46 -12.48 4.18
C SER A 128 19.61 -13.75 4.37
N SER A 129 20.14 -14.79 5.03
CA SER A 129 19.41 -16.04 5.26
C SER A 129 18.21 -15.89 6.20
N TYR A 130 18.29 -15.05 7.23
CA TYR A 130 17.17 -14.82 8.15
C TYR A 130 16.02 -14.08 7.46
N LEU A 131 16.35 -13.08 6.65
CA LEU A 131 15.38 -12.36 5.83
C LEU A 131 14.70 -13.29 4.84
N GLN A 132 15.46 -14.14 4.12
CA GLN A 132 14.88 -15.13 3.22
C GLN A 132 13.97 -16.12 3.94
N ALA A 133 14.36 -16.58 5.14
CA ALA A 133 13.57 -17.50 5.94
C ALA A 133 12.26 -16.87 6.42
N ALA A 134 12.29 -15.60 6.85
CA ALA A 134 11.09 -14.87 7.25
C ALA A 134 10.11 -14.68 6.08
N ILE A 135 10.57 -14.13 4.95
CA ILE A 135 9.72 -13.93 3.76
C ILE A 135 9.15 -15.26 3.27
N GLY A 136 10.00 -16.29 3.17
CA GLY A 136 9.59 -17.61 2.70
C GLY A 136 8.54 -18.26 3.59
N TYR A 137 8.70 -18.16 4.92
CA TYR A 137 7.70 -18.68 5.86
C TYR A 137 6.35 -17.98 5.69
N ALA A 138 6.33 -16.64 5.61
CA ALA A 138 5.10 -15.88 5.46
C ALA A 138 4.38 -16.22 4.15
N VAL A 139 5.09 -16.16 3.02
CA VAL A 139 4.53 -16.44 1.69
C VAL A 139 4.02 -17.86 1.60
N GLN A 140 4.81 -18.86 2.03
CA GLN A 140 4.40 -20.26 1.97
C GLN A 140 3.20 -20.55 2.88
N SER A 141 3.11 -19.91 4.05
CA SER A 141 1.97 -20.08 4.94
C SER A 141 0.70 -19.45 4.36
N MET A 142 0.76 -18.24 3.83
CA MET A 142 -0.41 -17.60 3.21
C MET A 142 -0.87 -18.32 1.92
N ALA A 143 0.06 -18.87 1.14
CA ALA A 143 -0.25 -19.61 -0.08
C ALA A 143 -0.93 -20.98 0.15
N LYS A 144 -1.13 -21.43 1.41
CA LYS A 144 -1.77 -22.71 1.73
C LYS A 144 -3.28 -22.73 1.46
N SER A 145 -3.95 -21.58 1.48
CA SER A 145 -5.41 -21.49 1.43
C SER A 145 -5.88 -20.26 0.66
N LYS A 146 -6.97 -20.39 -0.10
CA LYS A 146 -7.62 -19.26 -0.79
C LYS A 146 -8.36 -18.32 0.16
N LEU A 147 -8.55 -18.72 1.41
CA LEU A 147 -9.17 -17.90 2.46
C LEU A 147 -8.19 -16.87 3.03
N LEU A 148 -6.89 -17.14 2.91
CA LEU A 148 -5.82 -16.31 3.44
C LEU A 148 -5.51 -15.15 2.49
N PRO A 149 -4.84 -14.10 2.99
CA PRO A 149 -4.30 -13.04 2.14
C PRO A 149 -3.56 -13.62 0.93
N HIS A 150 -4.03 -13.30 -0.27
CA HIS A 150 -3.41 -13.76 -1.51
C HIS A 150 -2.20 -12.90 -1.93
N GLN A 151 -1.80 -11.93 -1.10
CA GLN A 151 -0.65 -11.06 -1.35
C GLN A 151 -0.12 -10.51 -0.03
N ILE A 152 1.20 -10.46 0.12
CA ILE A 152 1.86 -9.80 1.26
C ILE A 152 2.60 -8.55 0.75
N PHE A 153 2.51 -7.45 1.49
CA PHE A 153 3.46 -6.35 1.36
C PHE A 153 4.34 -6.24 2.61
N PHE A 154 5.64 -6.34 2.40
CA PHE A 154 6.63 -6.27 3.47
C PHE A 154 7.13 -4.83 3.65
N GLU A 155 7.33 -4.40 4.89
CA GLU A 155 7.83 -3.07 5.26
C GLU A 155 9.16 -3.21 6.03
N VAL A 156 10.13 -2.34 5.75
CA VAL A 156 11.34 -2.21 6.58
C VAL A 156 10.95 -1.51 7.89
N PRO A 157 11.24 -2.08 9.07
CA PRO A 157 10.91 -1.43 10.34
C PRO A 157 11.80 -0.21 10.61
N GLY A 158 11.26 0.78 11.31
CA GLY A 158 11.99 2.00 11.70
C GLY A 158 11.83 3.16 10.72
N PHE A 159 12.61 4.22 10.96
CA PHE A 159 12.54 5.48 10.21
C PHE A 159 13.94 5.99 9.80
N ASP A 160 14.93 5.10 9.82
CA ASP A 160 16.30 5.46 9.42
C ASP A 160 16.41 5.67 7.90
N PHE A 161 15.46 5.11 7.13
CA PHE A 161 15.41 5.16 5.66
C PHE A 161 16.74 4.80 5.01
N ASP A 162 17.45 3.82 5.57
CA ASP A 162 18.65 3.28 4.94
C ASP A 162 18.25 2.42 3.74
N ILE A 163 18.62 2.89 2.56
CA ILE A 163 18.30 2.24 1.29
C ILE A 163 18.88 0.82 1.18
N LYS A 164 19.96 0.50 1.91
CA LYS A 164 20.53 -0.85 1.96
C LYS A 164 19.47 -1.87 2.35
N TYR A 165 18.71 -1.58 3.42
CA TYR A 165 17.68 -2.49 3.91
C TYR A 165 16.50 -2.63 2.97
N ALA A 166 16.09 -1.53 2.32
CA ALA A 166 15.07 -1.57 1.28
C ALA A 166 15.51 -2.44 0.09
N LYS A 167 16.76 -2.31 -0.37
CA LYS A 167 17.31 -3.13 -1.46
C LYS A 167 17.38 -4.60 -1.07
N GLU A 168 17.86 -4.92 0.12
CA GLU A 168 17.91 -6.31 0.62
C GLU A 168 16.51 -6.94 0.71
N LEU A 169 15.52 -6.17 1.19
CA LEU A 169 14.13 -6.59 1.24
C LEU A 169 13.55 -6.82 -0.15
N VAL A 170 13.73 -5.87 -1.07
CA VAL A 170 13.26 -5.99 -2.47
C VAL A 170 13.88 -7.20 -3.15
N GLN A 171 15.18 -7.45 -2.98
CA GLN A 171 15.83 -8.66 -3.51
C GLN A 171 15.25 -9.94 -2.90
N GLY A 172 14.94 -9.95 -1.61
CA GLY A 172 14.30 -11.09 -0.96
C GLY A 172 12.89 -11.35 -1.51
N ILE A 173 12.10 -10.30 -1.67
CA ILE A 173 10.75 -10.39 -2.26
C ILE A 173 10.84 -10.92 -3.70
N HIS A 174 11.75 -10.38 -4.51
CA HIS A 174 11.97 -10.80 -5.90
C HIS A 174 12.24 -12.31 -6.01
N ARG A 175 13.21 -12.84 -5.23
CA ARG A 175 13.52 -14.28 -5.22
C ARG A 175 12.30 -15.14 -4.87
N HIS A 176 11.46 -14.69 -3.94
CA HIS A 176 10.25 -15.41 -3.58
C HIS A 176 9.14 -15.30 -4.64
N ASN A 177 9.07 -14.20 -5.38
CA ASN A 177 8.17 -14.07 -6.53
C ASN A 177 8.57 -15.00 -7.68
N GLU A 178 9.87 -15.12 -7.98
CA GLU A 178 10.39 -16.12 -8.93
C GLU A 178 10.08 -17.56 -8.49
N TRP A 179 10.18 -17.84 -7.19
CA TRP A 179 9.78 -19.13 -6.62
C TRP A 179 8.28 -19.40 -6.79
N LEU A 180 7.42 -18.40 -6.55
CA LEU A 180 5.97 -18.53 -6.74
C LEU A 180 5.60 -18.84 -8.19
N GLU A 181 6.22 -18.15 -9.14
CA GLU A 181 6.04 -18.37 -10.58
C GLU A 181 6.47 -19.79 -10.97
N SER A 182 7.63 -20.24 -10.49
CA SER A 182 8.16 -21.58 -10.77
C SER A 182 7.37 -22.72 -10.12
N ASN A 183 6.53 -22.44 -9.12
CA ASN A 183 5.74 -23.44 -8.38
C ASN A 183 4.22 -23.32 -8.65
N GLU A 184 3.82 -22.56 -9.68
CA GLU A 184 2.44 -22.43 -10.18
C GLU A 184 1.40 -22.18 -9.07
N LYS A 185 1.70 -21.27 -8.14
CA LYS A 185 0.77 -20.92 -7.06
C LYS A 185 -0.36 -20.02 -7.56
N GLU A 186 -1.32 -20.61 -8.29
CA GLU A 186 -2.46 -19.89 -8.92
C GLU A 186 -3.30 -19.04 -7.96
N ASN A 187 -3.26 -19.32 -6.65
CA ASN A 187 -4.06 -18.64 -5.64
C ASN A 187 -3.33 -17.50 -4.93
N TYR A 188 -2.13 -17.14 -5.38
CA TYR A 188 -1.28 -16.18 -4.71
C TYR A 188 -0.64 -15.22 -5.72
N SER A 189 -0.73 -13.93 -5.46
CA SER A 189 -0.16 -12.84 -6.26
C SER A 189 1.26 -12.53 -5.77
N PHE A 190 2.08 -11.95 -6.63
CA PHE A 190 3.43 -11.50 -6.25
C PHE A 190 3.38 -10.58 -5.03
N SER A 191 4.22 -10.92 -4.05
CA SER A 191 4.38 -10.08 -2.85
C SER A 191 5.11 -8.80 -3.23
N GLY A 192 4.84 -7.73 -2.49
CA GLY A 192 5.35 -6.41 -2.80
C GLY A 192 6.14 -5.77 -1.66
N PHE A 193 6.75 -4.64 -1.98
CA PHE A 193 7.40 -3.76 -1.02
C PHE A 193 6.44 -2.64 -0.61
N LYS A 194 6.20 -2.52 0.69
CA LYS A 194 5.44 -1.43 1.29
C LYS A 194 6.40 -0.34 1.76
N ILE A 195 6.18 0.87 1.26
CA ILE A 195 6.97 2.05 1.61
C ILE A 195 6.11 2.98 2.45
N ARG A 196 6.60 3.30 3.65
CA ARG A 196 6.03 4.39 4.45
C ARG A 196 6.44 5.73 3.87
N CYS A 197 5.49 6.64 3.71
CA CYS A 197 5.70 7.98 3.17
C CYS A 197 5.50 9.09 4.22
N GLY A 198 5.22 8.77 5.47
CA GLY A 198 5.07 9.78 6.51
C GLY A 198 4.56 9.25 7.84
N GLY A 199 4.22 10.21 8.69
CA GLY A 199 3.63 10.01 10.01
C GLY A 199 3.28 11.35 10.66
N VAL A 200 3.24 11.37 11.99
CA VAL A 200 2.91 12.54 12.80
C VAL A 200 4.13 13.38 13.18
N GLU A 201 5.34 12.86 12.96
CA GLU A 201 6.61 13.55 13.25
C GLU A 201 7.48 13.68 11.99
N ALA A 202 8.26 14.77 11.90
CA ALA A 202 9.07 15.10 10.73
C ALA A 202 10.03 13.98 10.29
N PHE A 203 10.64 13.26 11.24
CA PHE A 203 11.57 12.17 10.94
C PHE A 203 10.89 10.93 10.36
N GLN A 204 9.56 10.86 10.37
CA GLN A 204 8.80 9.72 9.81
C GLN A 204 8.55 9.87 8.31
N PHE A 205 8.96 10.99 7.70
CA PHE A 205 8.86 11.24 6.27
C PHE A 205 10.18 10.86 5.58
N PRO A 206 10.18 9.88 4.66
CA PRO A 206 11.40 9.53 3.94
C PRO A 206 11.88 10.70 3.08
N PRO A 207 13.19 10.92 2.99
CA PRO A 207 13.79 11.76 1.96
C PRO A 207 13.37 11.35 0.53
N THR A 208 13.35 12.30 -0.41
CA THR A 208 12.92 12.02 -1.79
C THR A 208 13.93 11.20 -2.59
N ASP A 209 15.22 11.25 -2.23
CA ASP A 209 16.28 10.39 -2.78
C ASP A 209 16.10 8.92 -2.37
N TYR A 210 15.76 8.65 -1.11
CA TYR A 210 15.37 7.31 -0.67
C TYR A 210 14.17 6.78 -1.48
N LEU A 211 13.12 7.59 -1.66
CA LEU A 211 11.96 7.19 -2.46
C LEU A 211 12.33 6.92 -3.93
N ALA A 212 13.13 7.80 -4.55
CA ALA A 212 13.56 7.65 -5.93
C ALA A 212 14.35 6.34 -6.13
N GLU A 213 15.30 6.07 -5.24
CA GLU A 213 16.13 4.87 -5.31
C GLU A 213 15.31 3.60 -5.01
N ALA A 214 14.42 3.64 -4.01
CA ALA A 214 13.52 2.52 -3.70
C ALA A 214 12.58 2.19 -4.87
N ILE A 215 11.94 3.20 -5.48
CA ILE A 215 11.06 3.03 -6.63
C ILE A 215 11.84 2.45 -7.83
N SER A 216 13.01 3.05 -8.13
CA SER A 216 13.88 2.59 -9.23
C SER A 216 14.30 1.13 -9.04
N PHE A 217 14.69 0.77 -7.82
CA PHE A 217 15.17 -0.56 -7.50
C PHE A 217 14.05 -1.60 -7.49
N SER A 218 12.86 -1.28 -6.96
CA SER A 218 11.69 -2.16 -7.04
C SER A 218 11.25 -2.42 -8.48
N ARG A 219 11.28 -1.38 -9.34
CA ARG A 219 11.03 -1.55 -10.79
C ARG A 219 12.05 -2.49 -11.43
N GLN A 220 13.34 -2.32 -11.13
CA GLN A 220 14.40 -3.16 -11.71
C GLN A 220 14.31 -4.64 -11.32
N ASN A 221 13.60 -4.95 -10.23
CA ASN A 221 13.43 -6.31 -9.71
C ASN A 221 11.97 -6.80 -9.84
N ASP A 222 11.13 -6.12 -10.62
CA ASP A 222 9.72 -6.47 -10.83
C ASP A 222 8.92 -6.69 -9.52
N VAL A 223 9.25 -5.92 -8.47
CA VAL A 223 8.58 -6.00 -7.18
C VAL A 223 7.44 -4.99 -7.12
N PRO A 224 6.18 -5.42 -6.89
CA PRO A 224 5.06 -4.51 -6.69
C PRO A 224 5.26 -3.55 -5.52
N LEU A 225 4.74 -2.34 -5.65
CA LEU A 225 4.80 -1.28 -4.67
C LEU A 225 3.43 -1.01 -4.06
N LYS A 226 3.45 -0.72 -2.78
CA LYS A 226 2.34 -0.13 -2.01
C LYS A 226 2.90 0.96 -1.12
N PHE A 227 2.14 2.03 -0.93
CA PHE A 227 2.56 3.14 -0.07
C PHE A 227 1.68 3.22 1.18
N THR A 228 2.13 3.89 2.23
CA THR A 228 1.28 4.11 3.42
C THR A 228 1.69 5.36 4.17
N ALA A 229 0.72 5.98 4.84
CA ALA A 229 0.87 7.15 5.71
C ALA A 229 1.44 8.41 5.03
N GLY A 230 0.94 9.57 5.44
CA GLY A 230 1.47 10.86 4.97
C GLY A 230 1.10 11.25 3.53
N LEU A 231 0.27 10.47 2.83
CA LEU A 231 -0.18 10.71 1.45
C LEU A 231 -1.61 11.26 1.39
N HIS A 232 -1.88 12.30 2.19
CA HIS A 232 -3.21 12.92 2.29
C HIS A 232 -3.48 13.91 1.15
N HIS A 233 -2.43 14.55 0.65
CA HIS A 233 -2.52 15.65 -0.30
C HIS A 233 -2.00 15.21 -1.69
N PRO A 234 -2.55 15.74 -2.79
CA PRO A 234 -2.21 15.32 -4.14
C PRO A 234 -0.78 15.73 -4.52
N VAL A 235 -0.33 16.90 -4.08
CA VAL A 235 0.95 17.49 -4.47
C VAL A 235 1.82 17.76 -3.25
N ARG A 236 3.13 17.55 -3.39
CA ARG A 236 4.13 17.85 -2.36
C ARG A 236 4.02 19.32 -1.93
N HIS A 237 4.05 19.53 -0.61
CA HIS A 237 3.96 20.86 -0.01
C HIS A 237 4.64 20.84 1.36
N PHE A 238 4.89 22.03 1.91
CA PHE A 238 5.33 22.15 3.31
C PHE A 238 4.10 22.14 4.21
N ASN A 239 4.12 21.30 5.24
CA ASN A 239 3.02 21.21 6.19
C ASN A 239 3.46 21.75 7.55
N ASP A 240 2.76 22.79 8.02
CA ASP A 240 3.09 23.48 9.27
C ASP A 240 2.85 22.60 10.52
N SER A 241 1.96 21.61 10.47
CA SER A 241 1.67 20.79 11.66
C SER A 241 2.81 19.84 12.01
N VAL A 242 3.45 19.26 10.99
CA VAL A 242 4.57 18.31 11.14
C VAL A 242 5.94 18.95 10.91
N GLN A 243 5.98 20.24 10.55
CA GLN A 243 7.21 21.02 10.31
C GLN A 243 8.16 20.37 9.27
N THR A 244 7.61 19.77 8.22
CA THR A 244 8.38 19.16 7.13
C THR A 244 7.62 19.18 5.80
N LYS A 245 8.30 18.81 4.72
CA LYS A 245 7.69 18.63 3.40
C LYS A 245 6.98 17.27 3.35
N MET A 246 5.66 17.28 3.21
CA MET A 246 4.87 16.08 2.98
C MET A 246 4.90 15.69 1.50
N HIS A 247 4.89 14.39 1.21
CA HIS A 247 4.82 13.90 -0.17
C HIS A 247 3.39 13.99 -0.70
N GLY A 248 3.26 14.30 -2.00
CA GLY A 248 1.97 14.24 -2.69
C GLY A 248 1.70 12.85 -3.27
N PHE A 249 0.46 12.34 -3.20
CA PHE A 249 0.15 11.04 -3.82
C PHE A 249 0.24 11.10 -5.36
N LEU A 250 -0.02 12.24 -6.01
CA LEU A 250 0.24 12.39 -7.45
C LEU A 250 1.74 12.37 -7.76
N ASN A 251 2.58 12.93 -6.89
CA ASN A 251 4.04 12.85 -7.03
C ASN A 251 4.50 11.40 -6.92
N VAL A 252 4.13 10.69 -5.86
CA VAL A 252 4.62 9.33 -5.57
C VAL A 252 4.09 8.32 -6.60
N PHE A 253 2.79 8.33 -6.89
CA PHE A 253 2.22 7.42 -7.89
C PHE A 253 2.63 7.83 -9.30
N GLY A 254 2.68 9.12 -9.60
CA GLY A 254 3.10 9.63 -10.91
C GLY A 254 4.55 9.25 -11.21
N ALA A 255 5.46 9.46 -10.26
CA ALA A 255 6.86 9.04 -10.36
C ALA A 255 6.96 7.53 -10.57
N SER A 256 6.25 6.73 -9.76
CA SER A 256 6.28 5.27 -9.87
C SER A 256 5.75 4.77 -11.22
N LEU A 257 4.57 5.21 -11.65
CA LEU A 257 3.95 4.77 -12.91
C LEU A 257 4.79 5.17 -14.12
N LEU A 258 5.28 6.41 -14.16
CA LEU A 258 6.17 6.87 -15.23
C LEU A 258 7.52 6.16 -15.19
N SER A 259 8.04 5.81 -14.01
CA SER A 259 9.25 5.00 -13.85
C SER A 259 9.10 3.65 -14.55
N TYR A 260 7.98 2.95 -14.31
CA TYR A 260 7.72 1.62 -14.88
C TYR A 260 7.49 1.69 -16.40
N SER A 261 6.81 2.72 -16.92
CA SER A 261 6.60 2.89 -18.36
C SER A 261 7.86 3.35 -19.11
N LYS A 262 8.57 4.36 -18.60
CA LYS A 262 9.64 5.07 -19.32
C LYS A 262 11.05 4.75 -18.87
N LYS A 263 11.20 3.89 -17.87
CA LYS A 263 12.51 3.54 -17.30
C LYS A 263 13.30 4.76 -16.83
N LEU A 264 12.61 5.71 -16.19
CA LEU A 264 13.20 6.95 -15.67
C LEU A 264 14.42 6.68 -14.78
N SER A 265 15.40 7.56 -14.87
CA SER A 265 16.55 7.65 -13.97
C SER A 265 16.15 8.17 -12.59
N GLU A 266 17.00 7.96 -11.59
CA GLU A 266 16.78 8.47 -10.23
C GLU A 266 16.71 10.01 -10.20
N ALA A 267 17.46 10.70 -11.05
CA ALA A 267 17.39 12.15 -11.19
C ALA A 267 16.02 12.62 -11.71
N GLU A 268 15.46 11.96 -12.72
CA GLU A 268 14.11 12.26 -13.22
C GLU A 268 13.03 11.94 -12.18
N LEU A 269 13.19 10.84 -11.42
CA LEU A 269 12.28 10.52 -10.31
C LEU A 269 12.32 11.58 -9.22
N LEU A 270 13.51 12.06 -8.85
CA LEU A 270 13.68 13.15 -7.90
C LEU A 270 12.98 14.42 -8.34
N GLU A 271 13.00 14.77 -9.63
CA GLU A 271 12.27 15.93 -10.12
C GLU A 271 10.76 15.79 -9.94
N ILE A 272 10.18 14.62 -10.24
CA ILE A 272 8.74 14.37 -10.07
C ILE A 272 8.38 14.39 -8.59
N LEU A 273 9.17 13.71 -7.76
CA LEU A 273 8.94 13.58 -6.32
C LEU A 273 9.04 14.92 -5.59
N ASN A 274 9.90 15.84 -6.07
CA ASN A 274 10.07 17.17 -5.50
C ASN A 274 9.16 18.25 -6.13
N ASP A 275 8.32 17.91 -7.11
CA ASP A 275 7.48 18.90 -7.79
C ASP A 275 6.34 19.40 -6.89
N GLU A 276 6.29 20.71 -6.64
CA GLU A 276 5.25 21.34 -5.83
C GLU A 276 4.18 22.05 -6.70
N ASN A 277 4.29 21.96 -8.03
CA ASN A 277 3.36 22.59 -8.95
C ASN A 277 2.33 21.60 -9.52
N ALA A 278 1.10 21.69 -9.04
CA ALA A 278 -0.03 20.89 -9.52
C ALA A 278 -0.26 20.97 -11.04
N SER A 279 0.05 22.09 -11.69
CA SER A 279 -0.17 22.25 -13.14
C SER A 279 0.74 21.36 -13.99
N ASN A 280 1.82 20.83 -13.41
CA ASN A 280 2.72 19.91 -14.11
C ASN A 280 2.10 18.50 -14.25
N PHE A 281 1.09 18.16 -13.45
CA PHE A 281 0.35 16.90 -13.50
C PHE A 281 -0.90 17.06 -14.36
N SER A 282 -0.94 16.38 -15.51
CA SER A 282 -2.00 16.53 -16.50
C SER A 282 -2.70 15.20 -16.78
N PHE A 283 -4.03 15.23 -16.68
CA PHE A 283 -4.90 14.09 -16.98
C PHE A 283 -5.71 14.37 -18.24
N ARG A 284 -5.44 13.61 -19.30
CA ARG A 284 -6.06 13.73 -20.62
C ARG A 284 -6.91 12.50 -20.96
N LYS A 285 -7.47 12.47 -22.17
CA LYS A 285 -8.37 11.38 -22.59
C LYS A 285 -7.66 10.02 -22.71
N SER A 286 -6.37 10.01 -23.09
CA SER A 286 -5.63 8.79 -23.42
C SER A 286 -4.33 8.62 -22.63
N GLU A 287 -3.98 9.58 -21.77
CA GLU A 287 -2.71 9.58 -21.06
C GLU A 287 -2.77 10.36 -19.75
N PHE A 288 -1.96 9.94 -18.78
CA PHE A 288 -1.48 10.79 -17.69
C PHE A 288 -0.09 11.30 -18.07
N SER A 289 0.23 12.55 -17.74
CA SER A 289 1.56 13.10 -17.98
C SER A 289 2.05 13.97 -16.82
N TRP A 290 3.35 13.94 -16.62
CA TRP A 290 4.09 14.93 -15.85
C TRP A 290 5.12 15.59 -16.75
N LYS A 291 5.03 16.92 -16.93
CA LYS A 291 5.83 17.69 -17.90
C LYS A 291 5.90 16.98 -19.27
N THR A 292 7.08 16.48 -19.66
CA THR A 292 7.35 15.83 -20.95
C THR A 292 7.17 14.31 -20.92
N HIS A 293 7.01 13.70 -19.76
CA HIS A 293 6.78 12.26 -19.64
C HIS A 293 5.29 11.95 -19.60
N SER A 294 4.86 10.96 -20.36
CA SER A 294 3.47 10.50 -20.36
C SER A 294 3.37 8.98 -20.33
N ILE A 295 2.24 8.48 -19.89
CA ILE A 295 1.91 7.05 -19.82
C ILE A 295 0.50 6.85 -20.37
N SER A 296 0.31 5.82 -21.20
CA SER A 296 -0.98 5.56 -21.84
C SER A 296 -2.03 5.06 -20.85
N LEU A 297 -3.30 5.09 -21.26
CA LEU A 297 -4.40 4.55 -20.47
C LEU A 297 -4.24 3.05 -20.19
N GLU A 298 -3.80 2.28 -21.20
CA GLU A 298 -3.56 0.84 -21.09
C GLU A 298 -2.41 0.55 -20.12
N GLU A 299 -1.31 1.29 -20.23
CA GLU A 299 -0.18 1.19 -19.31
C GLU A 299 -0.59 1.54 -17.87
N LEU A 300 -1.39 2.61 -17.68
CA LEU A 300 -1.93 2.97 -16.36
C LEU A 300 -2.71 1.82 -15.73
N HIS A 301 -3.66 1.23 -16.46
CA HIS A 301 -4.45 0.10 -15.97
C HIS A 301 -3.56 -1.09 -15.60
N MET A 302 -2.57 -1.40 -16.44
CA MET A 302 -1.66 -2.52 -16.22
C MET A 302 -0.79 -2.29 -14.96
N PHE A 303 -0.10 -1.15 -14.87
CA PHE A 303 0.82 -0.90 -13.76
C PHE A 303 0.08 -0.61 -12.45
N ARG A 304 -1.10 0.01 -12.47
CA ARG A 304 -1.93 0.16 -11.25
C ARG A 304 -2.38 -1.19 -10.70
N SER A 305 -2.67 -2.15 -11.57
CA SER A 305 -3.14 -3.48 -11.16
C SER A 305 -2.00 -4.39 -10.69
N LEU A 306 -0.79 -4.26 -11.27
CA LEU A 306 0.29 -5.22 -11.06
C LEU A 306 1.46 -4.68 -10.24
N SER A 307 1.76 -3.38 -10.35
CA SER A 307 3.06 -2.84 -9.95
C SER A 307 2.98 -1.71 -8.93
N VAL A 308 1.95 -0.87 -8.96
CA VAL A 308 1.80 0.29 -8.06
C VAL A 308 0.35 0.33 -7.59
N THR A 309 0.08 -0.24 -6.41
CA THR A 309 -1.25 -0.82 -6.12
C THR A 309 -2.21 0.09 -5.36
N SER A 310 -1.83 0.60 -4.19
CA SER A 310 -2.68 1.48 -3.38
C SER A 310 -1.84 2.19 -2.32
N PHE A 311 -2.47 3.08 -1.57
CA PHE A 311 -1.90 3.60 -0.33
C PHE A 311 -2.87 3.57 0.83
N GLY A 312 -2.33 3.34 2.03
CA GLY A 312 -3.10 3.45 3.28
C GLY A 312 -3.25 4.89 3.72
N SER A 313 -4.49 5.33 3.98
CA SER A 313 -4.82 6.67 4.50
C SER A 313 -5.83 6.59 5.64
N CYS A 314 -5.62 7.34 6.72
CA CYS A 314 -6.60 7.41 7.82
C CYS A 314 -7.80 8.33 7.50
N SER A 315 -7.72 9.08 6.40
CA SER A 315 -8.79 9.96 5.88
C SER A 315 -9.06 9.62 4.42
N PHE A 316 -10.35 9.49 4.08
CA PHE A 316 -10.79 9.40 2.69
C PHE A 316 -11.19 10.77 2.14
N ASP A 317 -11.81 11.60 2.99
CA ASP A 317 -12.33 12.91 2.59
C ASP A 317 -11.20 13.88 2.22
N GLU A 318 -10.09 13.92 2.98
CA GLU A 318 -8.97 14.85 2.70
C GLU A 318 -8.39 14.70 1.28
N PRO A 319 -8.00 13.49 0.80
CA PRO A 319 -7.59 13.32 -0.60
C PRO A 319 -8.66 13.73 -1.61
N VAL A 320 -9.95 13.52 -1.31
CA VAL A 320 -11.07 13.85 -2.20
C VAL A 320 -11.25 15.36 -2.29
N GLU A 321 -11.31 16.05 -1.15
CA GLU A 321 -11.47 17.50 -1.06
C GLU A 321 -10.34 18.22 -1.80
N ASP A 322 -9.08 17.85 -1.58
CA ASP A 322 -7.96 18.44 -2.28
C ASP A 322 -8.02 18.24 -3.81
N LEU A 323 -8.50 17.08 -4.27
CA LEU A 323 -8.69 16.83 -5.71
C LEU A 323 -9.83 17.68 -6.29
N GLN A 324 -10.87 17.97 -5.50
CA GLN A 324 -11.95 18.90 -5.88
C GLN A 324 -11.42 20.33 -5.95
N GLU A 325 -10.59 20.77 -5.00
CA GLU A 325 -9.94 22.09 -5.02
C GLU A 325 -9.04 22.27 -6.25
N LEU A 326 -8.31 21.22 -6.64
CA LEU A 326 -7.54 21.18 -7.88
C LEU A 326 -8.41 21.05 -9.15
N ASN A 327 -9.73 21.00 -9.02
CA ASN A 327 -10.71 20.78 -10.09
C ASN A 327 -10.40 19.51 -10.91
N LEU A 328 -9.78 18.50 -10.28
CA LEU A 328 -9.49 17.20 -10.90
C LEU A 328 -10.73 16.31 -10.89
N ILE A 329 -11.49 16.33 -9.80
CA ILE A 329 -12.80 15.72 -9.65
C ILE A 329 -13.85 16.79 -9.30
N SER A 330 -15.12 16.40 -9.23
CA SER A 330 -16.28 17.31 -9.16
C SER A 330 -17.22 16.97 -8.04
#